data_AF-A0A7S2JP10-F1
#
_entry.id   AF-A0A7S2JP10-F1
#
_cell.length_a   1.000
_cell.length_b   1.000
_cell.length_c   1.000
_cell.angle_alpha   90.00
_cell.angle_beta   90.00
_cell.angle_gamma   90.00
#
_symmetry.space_group_name_H-M   'P 1'
#
loop_
_entity.id
_entity.type
_entity.pdbx_description
1 polymer ?
#
loop_
_entity_poly.entity_id
_entity_poly.type
_entity_poly.pdbx_seq_one_letter_code
_entity_poly.pdbx_strand_id
1 'polypeptide(L)'
;FGVAAGNTLSRLLRVHNRTTWGFDSFVGLPPEEHGEPILHDWRPGGKRANGQNSAGLVHRKITEFVYKHGAKLKPNQLRLLSGLFNKTLKPGLARAAGMRPAVYVDIDADLYISSWQALDWLFGEGLLVPGSVVGYDDWWTLPCAANSTNVEAFGEAKAHLQATRKYKAVFRCICGPCEDRPPAYGGRTYFVLEALGVKAEAVKARVGVRVRLGSGLRLGLLPLSPFD
;
A
#
# COMPACT_ATOMS: atom_id res chain seq x y z
N PHE A 1 -3.68 2.13 -5.37
CA PHE A 1 -4.92 2.55 -4.67
C PHE A 1 -4.78 4.03 -4.47
N GLY A 2 -5.79 4.83 -4.79
CA GLY A 2 -5.60 6.27 -4.98
C GLY A 2 -4.87 6.53 -6.30
N VAL A 3 -5.63 6.59 -7.38
CA VAL A 3 -5.14 6.86 -8.73
C VAL A 3 -4.97 8.36 -8.97
N ALA A 4 -5.87 9.16 -8.40
CA ALA A 4 -6.02 10.58 -8.68
C ALA A 4 -5.93 10.88 -10.19
N ALA A 5 -4.97 11.70 -10.62
CA ALA A 5 -4.75 12.06 -12.02
C ALA A 5 -4.04 10.96 -12.85
N GLY A 6 -3.64 9.85 -12.23
CA GLY A 6 -3.02 8.70 -12.89
C GLY A 6 -1.51 8.82 -13.13
N ASN A 7 -0.81 9.73 -12.45
CA ASN A 7 0.62 9.98 -12.67
C ASN A 7 1.49 8.73 -12.44
N THR A 8 1.31 8.06 -11.30
CA THR A 8 2.08 6.85 -10.96
C THR A 8 1.76 5.71 -11.90
N LEU A 9 0.47 5.45 -12.18
CA LEU A 9 0.04 4.44 -13.15
C LEU A 9 0.60 4.69 -14.54
N SER A 10 0.63 5.94 -14.99
CA SER A 10 1.18 6.33 -16.30
C SER A 10 2.67 5.97 -16.43
N ARG A 11 3.44 6.15 -15.35
CA ARG A 11 4.87 5.78 -15.32
C ARG A 11 5.05 4.26 -15.29
N LEU A 12 4.29 3.54 -14.47
CA LEU A 12 4.36 2.08 -14.37
C LEU A 12 3.99 1.40 -15.70
N LEU A 13 2.92 1.85 -16.36
CA LEU A 13 2.44 1.26 -17.61
C LEU A 13 3.34 1.52 -18.82
N ARG A 14 4.29 2.47 -18.74
CA ARG A 14 5.33 2.64 -19.76
C ARG A 14 6.34 1.50 -19.76
N VAL A 15 6.64 0.95 -18.59
CA VAL A 15 7.72 -0.03 -18.40
C VAL A 15 7.21 -1.42 -18.07
N HIS A 16 5.93 -1.57 -17.76
CA HIS A 16 5.32 -2.86 -17.42
C HIS A 16 4.17 -3.23 -18.36
N ASN A 17 4.25 -4.45 -18.88
CA ASN A 17 3.24 -5.05 -19.74
C ASN A 17 2.36 -6.03 -18.95
N ARG A 18 1.78 -5.56 -17.84
CA ARG A 18 0.92 -6.36 -16.94
C ARG A 18 -0.47 -5.73 -16.85
N THR A 19 -1.47 -6.58 -16.67
CA THR A 19 -2.82 -6.13 -16.31
C THR A 19 -2.75 -5.34 -15.01
N THR A 20 -3.32 -4.15 -15.03
CA THR A 20 -3.20 -3.14 -14.00
C THR A 20 -4.59 -2.67 -13.60
N TRP A 21 -4.82 -2.65 -12.30
CA TRP A 21 -6.08 -2.22 -11.71
C TRP A 21 -5.84 -0.96 -10.89
N GLY A 22 -6.59 0.10 -11.20
CA GLY A 22 -6.61 1.32 -10.41
C GLY A 22 -7.94 1.42 -9.67
N PHE A 23 -7.88 1.77 -8.38
CA PHE A 23 -9.04 1.95 -7.52
C PHE A 23 -9.01 3.37 -6.98
N ASP A 24 -10.06 4.14 -7.23
CA ASP A 24 -10.18 5.52 -6.77
C ASP A 24 -11.64 5.95 -6.70
N SER A 25 -11.97 6.90 -5.84
CA SER A 25 -13.29 7.50 -5.79
C SER A 25 -13.54 8.46 -6.95
N PHE A 26 -12.48 9.09 -7.46
CA PHE A 26 -12.41 10.26 -8.33
C PHE A 26 -13.13 11.51 -7.78
N VAL A 27 -13.71 11.42 -6.58
CA VAL A 27 -14.40 12.52 -5.90
C VAL A 27 -13.60 13.05 -4.69
N GLY A 28 -12.42 12.48 -4.46
CA GLY A 28 -11.51 12.81 -3.38
C GLY A 28 -11.61 11.87 -2.19
N LEU A 29 -10.97 12.26 -1.09
CA LEU A 29 -10.84 11.44 0.12
C LEU A 29 -12.19 11.24 0.85
N PRO A 30 -12.44 10.08 1.47
CA PRO A 30 -13.52 9.93 2.44
C PRO A 30 -13.22 10.67 3.75
N PRO A 31 -14.17 10.71 4.69
CA PRO A 31 -13.85 10.90 6.11
C PRO A 31 -12.84 9.85 6.58
N GLU A 32 -11.87 10.31 7.38
CA GLU A 32 -10.94 9.46 8.11
C GLU A 32 -11.65 8.77 9.30
N GLU A 33 -11.08 7.68 9.80
CA GLU A 33 -11.52 7.00 11.02
C GLU A 33 -11.45 7.94 12.24
N HIS A 34 -12.40 7.77 13.17
CA HIS A 34 -12.48 8.64 14.34
C HIS A 34 -11.23 8.51 15.23
N GLY A 35 -10.63 9.66 15.56
CA GLY A 35 -9.45 9.72 16.44
C GLY A 35 -8.11 9.53 15.71
N GLU A 36 -8.10 9.27 14.41
CA GLU A 36 -6.87 9.27 13.63
C GLU A 36 -6.39 10.70 13.33
N PRO A 37 -5.08 10.93 13.32
CA PRO A 37 -4.51 12.20 12.90
C PRO A 37 -4.70 12.43 11.40
N ILE A 38 -4.99 13.67 11.04
CA ILE A 38 -5.23 14.07 9.65
C ILE A 38 -4.45 15.35 9.33
N LEU A 39 -3.86 15.41 8.14
CA LEU A 39 -3.31 16.67 7.63
C LEU A 39 -4.45 17.57 7.14
N HIS A 40 -4.24 18.89 7.20
CA HIS A 40 -5.24 19.87 6.76
C HIS A 40 -5.76 19.62 5.32
N ASP A 41 -4.88 19.18 4.43
CA ASP A 41 -5.21 18.94 3.02
C ASP A 41 -5.78 17.53 2.75
N TRP A 42 -5.87 16.69 3.78
CA TRP A 42 -6.43 15.33 3.73
C TRP A 42 -7.89 15.26 4.17
N ARG A 43 -8.59 16.39 4.17
CA ARG A 43 -10.02 16.47 4.51
C ARG A 43 -10.92 15.77 3.47
N PRO A 44 -12.17 15.42 3.83
CA PRO A 44 -13.14 14.84 2.90
C PRO A 44 -13.29 15.64 1.61
N GLY A 45 -13.24 14.95 0.48
CA GLY A 45 -13.25 15.57 -0.85
C GLY A 45 -11.95 16.27 -1.25
N GLY A 46 -10.90 16.26 -0.41
CA GLY A 46 -9.54 16.63 -0.76
C GLY A 46 -8.95 15.69 -1.82
N LYS A 47 -7.82 16.09 -2.41
CA LYS A 47 -7.08 15.29 -3.43
C LYS A 47 -7.90 14.86 -4.65
N ARG A 48 -8.98 15.58 -4.99
CA ARG A 48 -9.69 15.41 -6.28
C ARG A 48 -8.67 15.55 -7.41
N ALA A 49 -8.76 14.68 -8.42
CA ALA A 49 -7.76 14.54 -9.49
C ALA A 49 -7.67 15.78 -10.42
N ASN A 50 -7.26 16.94 -9.90
CA ASN A 50 -7.25 18.24 -10.59
C ASN A 50 -8.59 18.53 -11.30
N GLY A 51 -9.70 18.27 -10.61
CA GLY A 51 -11.06 18.42 -11.16
C GLY A 51 -11.54 17.27 -12.04
N GLN A 52 -10.73 16.22 -12.27
CA GLN A 52 -11.20 15.02 -12.94
C GLN A 52 -11.98 14.14 -11.97
N ASN A 53 -13.26 13.99 -12.25
CA ASN A 53 -14.19 13.21 -11.44
C ASN A 53 -14.65 11.92 -12.11
N SER A 54 -13.91 11.44 -13.12
CA SER A 54 -14.27 10.21 -13.82
C SER A 54 -13.09 9.34 -14.19
N ALA A 55 -13.26 8.04 -13.95
CA ALA A 55 -12.33 7.00 -14.38
C ALA A 55 -12.05 7.07 -15.90
N GLY A 56 -13.06 7.39 -16.72
CA GLY A 56 -12.90 7.47 -18.18
C GLY A 56 -11.94 8.58 -18.61
N LEU A 57 -12.01 9.76 -17.98
CA LEU A 57 -11.10 10.87 -18.27
C LEU A 57 -9.66 10.54 -17.84
N VAL A 58 -9.49 9.90 -16.67
CA VAL A 58 -8.18 9.49 -16.18
C VAL A 58 -7.59 8.38 -17.05
N HIS A 59 -8.40 7.39 -17.46
CA HIS A 59 -7.99 6.33 -18.37
C HIS A 59 -7.47 6.89 -19.70
N ARG A 60 -8.20 7.85 -20.28
CA ARG A 60 -7.78 8.52 -21.52
C ARG A 60 -6.44 9.25 -21.34
N LYS A 61 -6.26 10.01 -20.25
CA LYS A 61 -4.99 10.70 -19.97
C LYS A 61 -3.82 9.73 -19.82
N ILE A 62 -4.00 8.64 -19.08
CA ILE A 62 -2.98 7.60 -18.92
C ILE A 62 -2.62 7.01 -20.28
N THR A 63 -3.63 6.67 -21.09
CA THR A 63 -3.43 6.10 -22.43
C THR A 63 -2.67 7.05 -23.35
N GLU A 64 -3.05 8.33 -23.38
CA GLU A 64 -2.35 9.37 -24.15
C GLU A 64 -0.92 9.55 -23.68
N PHE A 65 -0.67 9.55 -22.36
CA PHE A 65 0.68 9.67 -21.81
C PHE A 65 1.56 8.49 -22.22
N VAL A 66 1.06 7.26 -22.07
CA VAL A 66 1.78 6.04 -22.47
C VAL A 66 2.10 6.06 -23.96
N TYR A 67 1.14 6.45 -24.80
CA TYR A 67 1.32 6.61 -26.25
C TYR A 67 2.37 7.64 -26.62
N LYS A 68 2.32 8.84 -26.04
CA LYS A 68 3.30 9.91 -26.27
C LYS A 68 4.73 9.53 -25.89
N HIS A 69 4.91 8.50 -25.04
CA HIS A 69 6.21 8.00 -24.62
C HIS A 69 6.59 6.68 -25.31
N GLY A 70 6.03 6.39 -26.49
CA GLY A 70 6.47 5.28 -27.34
C GLY A 70 5.96 3.89 -26.94
N ALA A 71 4.98 3.81 -26.05
CA ALA A 71 4.35 2.55 -25.63
C ALA A 71 2.86 2.52 -26.00
N LYS A 72 2.24 1.35 -26.05
CA LYS A 72 0.80 1.21 -26.30
C LYS A 72 0.17 0.26 -25.29
N LEU A 73 -0.94 0.68 -24.70
CA LEU A 73 -1.72 -0.19 -23.83
C LEU A 73 -2.41 -1.28 -24.66
N LYS A 74 -2.28 -2.53 -24.22
CA LYS A 74 -3.07 -3.64 -24.75
C LYS A 74 -4.55 -3.48 -24.35
N PRO A 75 -5.49 -4.06 -25.12
CA PRO A 75 -6.88 -4.13 -24.70
C PRO A 75 -6.99 -4.71 -23.28
N ASN A 76 -7.81 -4.09 -22.43
CA ASN A 76 -8.01 -4.48 -21.03
C ASN A 76 -6.75 -4.46 -20.13
N GLN A 77 -5.62 -3.90 -20.58
CA GLN A 77 -4.42 -3.80 -19.74
C GLN A 77 -4.63 -2.87 -18.53
N LEU A 78 -5.37 -1.78 -18.71
CA LEU A 78 -5.72 -0.86 -17.64
C LEU A 78 -7.22 -0.91 -17.37
N ARG A 79 -7.58 -1.18 -16.12
CA ARG A 79 -8.96 -1.15 -15.62
C ARG A 79 -9.03 -0.23 -14.41
N LEU A 80 -9.92 0.75 -14.46
CA LEU A 80 -10.13 1.70 -13.37
C LEU A 80 -11.50 1.46 -12.75
N LEU A 81 -11.54 1.22 -11.43
CA LEU A 81 -12.75 1.07 -10.65
C LEU A 81 -13.03 2.38 -9.90
N SER A 82 -14.20 2.96 -10.17
CA SER A 82 -14.65 4.23 -9.58
C SER A 82 -15.51 4.00 -8.35
N GLY A 83 -15.16 4.65 -7.24
CA GLY A 83 -15.95 4.72 -6.01
C GLY A 83 -15.10 4.49 -4.75
N LEU A 84 -15.63 4.94 -3.61
CA LEU A 84 -14.99 4.76 -2.30
C LEU A 84 -14.74 3.28 -1.99
N PHE A 85 -13.62 2.98 -1.36
CA PHE A 85 -13.18 1.60 -1.13
C PHE A 85 -14.20 0.78 -0.34
N ASN A 86 -14.81 1.34 0.71
CA ASN A 86 -15.90 0.67 1.44
C ASN A 86 -17.13 0.31 0.59
N LYS A 87 -17.35 0.98 -0.54
CA LYS A 87 -18.44 0.71 -1.48
C LYS A 87 -18.01 -0.22 -2.61
N THR A 88 -16.78 -0.12 -3.08
CA THR A 88 -16.33 -0.83 -4.29
C THR A 88 -15.57 -2.12 -4.00
N LEU A 89 -14.76 -2.16 -2.94
CA LEU A 89 -13.97 -3.33 -2.57
C LEU A 89 -14.83 -4.37 -1.84
N LYS A 90 -15.68 -5.06 -2.59
CA LYS A 90 -16.59 -6.08 -2.07
C LYS A 90 -15.97 -7.49 -2.12
N PRO A 91 -16.34 -8.39 -1.18
CA PRO A 91 -15.98 -9.79 -1.28
C PRO A 91 -16.40 -10.40 -2.62
N GLY A 92 -15.52 -11.20 -3.23
CA GLY A 92 -15.73 -11.86 -4.52
C GLY A 92 -15.50 -10.97 -5.75
N LEU A 93 -15.25 -9.66 -5.57
CA LEU A 93 -14.95 -8.76 -6.68
C LEU A 93 -13.72 -9.25 -7.46
N ALA A 94 -12.65 -9.68 -6.78
CA ALA A 94 -11.43 -10.08 -7.46
C ALA A 94 -11.67 -11.26 -8.39
N ARG A 95 -12.44 -12.26 -7.91
CA ARG A 95 -12.84 -13.43 -8.70
C ARG A 95 -13.71 -13.04 -9.89
N ALA A 96 -14.77 -12.26 -9.65
CA ALA A 96 -15.70 -11.82 -10.70
C ALA A 96 -14.99 -11.00 -11.79
N ALA A 97 -13.99 -10.21 -11.39
CA ALA A 97 -13.22 -9.35 -12.27
C ALA A 97 -12.04 -10.06 -12.96
N GLY A 98 -11.77 -11.32 -12.61
CA GLY A 98 -10.66 -12.12 -13.15
C GLY A 98 -9.28 -11.64 -12.68
N MET A 99 -9.19 -11.07 -11.48
CA MET A 99 -7.93 -10.63 -10.89
C MET A 99 -7.10 -11.84 -10.46
N ARG A 100 -5.78 -11.71 -10.60
CA ARG A 100 -4.77 -12.68 -10.13
C ARG A 100 -3.94 -12.04 -9.03
N PRO A 101 -3.23 -12.83 -8.21
CA PRO A 101 -2.31 -12.28 -7.22
C PRO A 101 -1.40 -11.20 -7.81
N ALA A 102 -1.26 -10.11 -7.07
CA ALA A 102 -0.54 -8.92 -7.51
C ALA A 102 0.97 -9.15 -7.34
N VAL A 103 1.73 -8.82 -8.38
CA VAL A 103 3.20 -8.74 -8.28
C VAL A 103 3.60 -7.48 -7.50
N TYR A 104 2.88 -6.38 -7.73
CA TYR A 104 3.08 -5.10 -7.08
C TYR A 104 1.74 -4.47 -6.71
N VAL A 105 1.67 -3.91 -5.51
CA VAL A 105 0.57 -3.10 -5.00
C VAL A 105 1.13 -1.74 -4.57
N ASP A 106 0.53 -0.68 -5.11
CA ASP A 106 0.80 0.70 -4.71
C ASP A 106 -0.32 1.16 -3.78
N ILE A 107 -0.01 1.45 -2.52
CA ILE A 107 -0.91 2.09 -1.56
C ILE A 107 -0.52 3.57 -1.53
N ASP A 108 -1.41 4.40 -2.06
CA ASP A 108 -1.26 5.87 -2.19
C ASP A 108 -2.63 6.45 -1.82
N ALA A 109 -3.05 6.17 -0.58
CA ALA A 109 -4.42 6.39 -0.14
C ALA A 109 -4.55 7.50 0.91
N ASP A 110 -3.42 8.11 1.29
CA ASP A 110 -3.20 9.10 2.35
C ASP A 110 -3.65 8.60 3.75
N LEU A 111 -4.95 8.30 3.89
CA LEU A 111 -5.68 7.99 5.10
C LEU A 111 -5.46 6.56 5.63
N TYR A 112 -5.49 6.40 6.95
CA TYR A 112 -5.50 5.10 7.62
C TYR A 112 -6.70 4.26 7.16
N ILE A 113 -7.92 4.80 7.20
CA ILE A 113 -9.13 4.02 6.91
C ILE A 113 -9.13 3.47 5.49
N SER A 114 -8.62 4.25 4.54
CA SER A 114 -8.59 3.89 3.12
C SER A 114 -7.49 2.85 2.86
N SER A 115 -6.32 3.02 3.49
CA SER A 115 -5.22 2.05 3.46
C SER A 115 -5.62 0.72 4.09
N TRP A 116 -6.31 0.76 5.23
CA TRP A 116 -6.82 -0.42 5.90
C TRP A 116 -7.81 -1.18 5.03
N GLN A 117 -8.82 -0.50 4.47
CA GLN A 117 -9.81 -1.13 3.59
C GLN A 117 -9.17 -1.78 2.36
N ALA A 118 -8.17 -1.14 1.76
CA ALA A 118 -7.43 -1.70 0.63
C ALA A 118 -6.66 -2.97 1.01
N LEU A 119 -5.87 -2.92 2.10
CA LEU A 119 -5.06 -4.05 2.56
C LEU A 119 -5.93 -5.22 3.02
N ASP A 120 -7.00 -4.95 3.77
CA ASP A 120 -7.94 -5.97 4.26
C ASP A 120 -8.59 -6.72 3.11
N TRP A 121 -9.04 -5.98 2.10
CA TRP A 121 -9.64 -6.56 0.89
C TRP A 121 -8.61 -7.36 0.07
N LEU A 122 -7.40 -6.84 -0.12
CA LEU A 122 -6.35 -7.54 -0.86
C LEU A 122 -6.00 -8.90 -0.23
N PHE A 123 -5.90 -8.96 1.10
CA PHE A 123 -5.69 -10.22 1.81
C PHE A 123 -6.93 -11.12 1.75
N GLY A 124 -8.12 -10.57 1.99
CA GLY A 124 -9.38 -11.31 1.96
C GLY A 124 -9.67 -11.96 0.61
N GLU A 125 -9.31 -11.31 -0.49
CA GLU A 125 -9.45 -11.82 -1.85
C GLU A 125 -8.27 -12.69 -2.32
N GLY A 126 -7.25 -12.90 -1.48
CA GLY A 126 -6.06 -13.69 -1.85
C GLY A 126 -5.20 -13.04 -2.94
N LEU A 127 -5.23 -11.72 -3.05
CA LEU A 127 -4.45 -10.96 -4.03
C LEU A 127 -3.03 -10.66 -3.57
N LEU A 128 -2.78 -10.65 -2.26
CA LEU A 128 -1.44 -10.60 -1.67
C LEU A 128 -0.98 -12.01 -1.30
N VAL A 129 0.12 -12.45 -1.91
CA VAL A 129 0.73 -13.76 -1.69
C VAL A 129 2.23 -13.62 -1.44
N PRO A 130 2.91 -14.62 -0.86
CA PRO A 130 4.37 -14.60 -0.77
C PRO A 130 5.03 -14.27 -2.13
N GLY A 131 5.89 -13.25 -2.14
CA GLY A 131 6.51 -12.67 -3.33
C GLY A 131 5.84 -11.38 -3.84
N SER A 132 4.62 -11.05 -3.39
CA SER A 132 4.00 -9.76 -3.68
C SER A 132 4.78 -8.61 -3.02
N VAL A 133 4.98 -7.52 -3.76
CA VAL A 133 5.56 -6.28 -3.24
C VAL A 133 4.46 -5.26 -2.95
N VAL A 134 4.54 -4.58 -1.81
CA VAL A 134 3.65 -3.49 -1.43
C VAL A 134 4.50 -2.23 -1.23
N GLY A 135 4.19 -1.18 -1.99
CA GLY A 135 4.74 0.16 -1.83
C GLY A 135 3.71 1.09 -1.17
N TYR A 136 4.21 2.04 -0.40
CA TYR A 136 3.44 3.04 0.34
C TYR A 136 3.94 4.44 0.00
N ASP A 137 3.05 5.36 -0.42
CA ASP A 137 3.44 6.74 -0.77
C ASP A 137 3.61 7.62 0.48
N ASP A 138 2.78 7.39 1.50
CA ASP A 138 2.60 8.28 2.64
C ASP A 138 3.07 7.69 3.98
N TRP A 139 3.91 6.66 3.93
CA TRP A 139 4.41 5.94 5.11
C TRP A 139 4.98 6.87 6.20
N TRP A 140 5.71 7.92 5.79
CA TRP A 140 6.35 8.87 6.70
C TRP A 140 5.65 10.23 6.79
N THR A 141 4.60 10.47 6.01
CA THR A 141 3.99 11.79 5.86
C THR A 141 3.41 12.32 7.19
N LEU A 142 2.55 11.53 7.83
CA LEU A 142 1.95 11.88 9.13
C LEU A 142 2.96 11.87 10.30
N PRO A 143 3.82 10.84 10.47
CA PRO A 143 4.82 10.84 11.53
C PRO A 143 5.75 12.06 11.48
N CYS A 144 6.22 12.44 10.29
CA CYS A 144 7.07 13.61 10.13
C CYS A 144 6.33 14.91 10.49
N ALA A 145 5.08 15.06 10.03
CA ALA A 145 4.25 16.22 10.39
C ALA A 145 3.98 16.31 11.90
N ALA A 146 3.89 15.16 12.58
CA ALA A 146 3.72 15.07 14.02
C ALA A 146 5.05 15.09 14.82
N ASN A 147 6.21 15.21 14.15
CA ASN A 147 7.53 15.07 14.74
C ASN A 147 7.67 13.79 15.61
N SER A 148 7.14 12.67 15.11
CA SER A 148 7.09 11.38 15.80
C SER A 148 7.99 10.35 15.13
N THR A 149 8.75 9.61 15.95
CA THR A 149 9.52 8.44 15.49
C THR A 149 8.69 7.15 15.47
N ASN A 150 7.49 7.16 16.05
CA ASN A 150 6.59 6.01 16.06
C ASN A 150 5.74 5.96 14.78
N VAL A 151 6.35 5.56 13.67
CA VAL A 151 5.70 5.52 12.36
C VAL A 151 4.43 4.67 12.33
N GLU A 152 4.43 3.56 13.07
CA GLU A 152 3.33 2.58 13.10
C GLU A 152 2.06 3.10 13.81
N ALA A 153 2.11 4.28 14.44
CA ALA A 153 0.94 4.91 15.03
C ALA A 153 0.09 5.71 14.03
N PHE A 154 0.52 5.81 12.76
CA PHE A 154 -0.08 6.74 11.79
C PHE A 154 -0.46 6.05 10.47
N GLY A 155 -1.57 6.50 9.87
CA GLY A 155 -1.89 6.34 8.45
C GLY A 155 -1.65 4.95 7.85
N GLU A 156 -0.94 4.94 6.72
CA GLU A 156 -0.55 3.74 5.96
C GLU A 156 0.26 2.73 6.79
N ALA A 157 1.20 3.19 7.61
CA ALA A 157 2.03 2.32 8.43
C ALA A 157 1.23 1.60 9.53
N LYS A 158 0.28 2.30 10.15
CA LYS A 158 -0.67 1.71 11.10
C LYS A 158 -1.54 0.65 10.43
N ALA A 159 -2.08 0.95 9.24
CA ALA A 159 -2.87 0.02 8.46
C ALA A 159 -2.05 -1.23 8.07
N HIS A 160 -0.78 -1.06 7.67
CA HIS A 160 0.14 -2.16 7.39
C HIS A 160 0.36 -3.05 8.62
N LEU A 161 0.64 -2.47 9.79
CA LEU A 161 0.84 -3.23 11.02
C LEU A 161 -0.42 -4.00 11.40
N GLN A 162 -1.59 -3.37 11.26
CA GLN A 162 -2.87 -4.03 11.54
C GLN A 162 -3.11 -5.21 10.60
N ALA A 163 -2.84 -5.05 9.30
CA ALA A 163 -2.99 -6.13 8.32
C ALA A 163 -2.00 -7.27 8.60
N THR A 164 -0.76 -6.92 8.94
CA THR A 164 0.29 -7.87 9.32
C THR A 164 -0.17 -8.73 10.50
N ARG A 165 -0.76 -8.12 11.54
CA ARG A 165 -1.29 -8.81 12.71
C ARG A 165 -2.51 -9.67 12.37
N LYS A 166 -3.52 -9.10 11.69
CA LYS A 166 -4.77 -9.81 11.36
C LYS A 166 -4.52 -11.06 10.52
N TYR A 167 -3.66 -10.95 9.50
CA TYR A 167 -3.42 -12.02 8.53
C TYR A 167 -2.19 -12.88 8.84
N LYS A 168 -1.53 -12.64 9.98
CA LYS A 168 -0.27 -13.29 10.37
C LYS A 168 0.73 -13.24 9.21
N ALA A 169 0.87 -12.06 8.61
CA ALA A 169 1.78 -11.85 7.50
C ALA A 169 3.20 -11.58 8.03
N VAL A 170 4.20 -11.93 7.24
CA VAL A 170 5.59 -11.54 7.48
C VAL A 170 6.06 -10.75 6.28
N PHE A 171 6.42 -9.51 6.52
CA PHE A 171 6.96 -8.62 5.52
C PHE A 171 8.44 -8.37 5.79
N ARG A 172 9.22 -8.32 4.71
CA ARG A 172 10.58 -7.78 4.75
C ARG A 172 10.61 -6.46 4.02
N CYS A 173 11.14 -5.44 4.66
CA CYS A 173 11.44 -4.20 3.98
C CYS A 173 12.52 -4.43 2.93
N ILE A 174 12.30 -3.91 1.72
CA ILE A 174 13.24 -4.02 0.61
C ILE A 174 13.76 -2.66 0.11
N CYS A 175 13.07 -1.56 0.42
CA CYS A 175 13.47 -0.21 0.04
C CYS A 175 12.73 0.84 0.87
N GLY A 176 13.34 2.01 1.06
CA GLY A 176 12.80 3.12 1.83
C GLY A 176 13.27 3.15 3.29
N PRO A 177 12.88 4.17 4.07
CA PRO A 177 13.27 4.31 5.46
C PRO A 177 12.45 3.33 6.30
N CYS A 178 12.99 2.14 6.52
CA CYS A 178 12.39 1.12 7.38
C CYS A 178 12.96 1.15 8.80
N GLU A 179 13.85 2.10 9.06
CA GLU A 179 14.53 2.29 10.34
C GLU A 179 13.85 3.38 11.19
N ASP A 180 14.26 3.50 12.46
CA ASP A 180 13.66 4.45 13.42
C ASP A 180 14.12 5.90 13.19
N ARG A 181 14.73 6.18 12.04
CA ARG A 181 15.18 7.52 11.70
C ARG A 181 14.24 8.09 10.65
N PRO A 182 13.53 9.18 10.96
CA PRO A 182 12.73 9.85 9.97
C PRO A 182 13.66 10.27 8.82
N PRO A 183 13.29 10.00 7.56
CA PRO A 183 14.03 10.54 6.44
C PRO A 183 13.98 12.07 6.49
N ALA A 184 14.97 12.74 5.91
CA ALA A 184 15.00 14.21 5.84
C ALA A 184 13.70 14.78 5.23
N TYR A 185 13.06 14.04 4.31
CA TYR A 185 11.75 14.31 3.77
C TYR A 185 11.02 13.00 3.43
N GLY A 186 9.68 13.03 3.49
CA GLY A 186 8.77 11.89 3.26
C GLY A 186 9.28 10.94 2.17
N GLY A 187 9.26 9.65 2.48
CA GLY A 187 9.85 8.62 1.64
C GLY A 187 8.90 7.46 1.41
N ARG A 188 8.81 7.02 0.16
CA ARG A 188 8.12 5.77 -0.17
C ARG A 188 8.80 4.61 0.53
N THR A 189 8.00 3.69 1.06
CA THR A 189 8.51 2.49 1.73
C THR A 189 7.95 1.25 1.06
N TYR A 190 8.81 0.26 0.83
CA TYR A 190 8.49 -0.95 0.07
C TYR A 190 8.78 -2.20 0.87
N PHE A 191 7.81 -3.11 0.87
CA PHE A 191 7.89 -4.39 1.55
C PHE A 191 7.61 -5.53 0.58
N VAL A 192 8.32 -6.64 0.74
CA VAL A 192 7.95 -7.91 0.12
C VAL A 192 7.25 -8.78 1.14
N LEU A 193 6.12 -9.37 0.78
CA LEU A 193 5.44 -10.38 1.59
C LEU A 193 6.22 -11.69 1.49
N GLU A 194 6.76 -12.19 2.60
CA GLU A 194 7.56 -13.42 2.62
C GLU A 194 6.74 -14.65 3.00
N ALA A 195 5.76 -14.48 3.90
CA ALA A 195 4.96 -15.60 4.39
C ALA A 195 3.61 -15.15 4.94
N LEU A 196 2.70 -16.13 5.05
CA LEU A 196 1.35 -15.99 5.61
C LEU A 196 1.01 -17.15 6.55
N GLY A 197 0.20 -16.89 7.58
CA GLY A 197 -0.37 -17.92 8.44
C GLY A 197 0.69 -18.76 9.17
N VAL A 198 0.52 -20.09 9.19
CA VAL A 198 1.45 -21.00 9.90
C VAL A 198 2.87 -20.92 9.32
N LYS A 199 3.01 -20.66 8.02
CA LYS A 199 4.32 -20.50 7.37
C LYS A 199 5.06 -19.27 7.91
N ALA A 200 4.34 -18.21 8.28
CA ALA A 200 4.93 -17.02 8.87
C ALA A 200 5.59 -17.32 10.22
N GLU A 201 4.96 -18.13 11.08
CA GLU A 201 5.54 -18.52 12.36
C GLU A 201 6.82 -19.35 12.20
N ALA A 202 6.87 -20.24 11.21
CA ALA A 202 8.08 -21.00 10.89
C ALA A 202 9.22 -20.13 10.35
N VAL A 203 8.91 -19.10 9.54
CA VAL A 203 9.91 -18.15 9.03
C VAL A 203 10.47 -17.30 10.16
N LYS A 204 9.62 -16.79 11.06
CA LYS A 204 10.06 -16.03 12.25
C LYS A 204 11.03 -16.84 13.13
N ALA A 205 10.83 -18.15 13.27
CA ALA A 205 11.69 -19.00 14.08
C ALA A 205 13.06 -19.29 13.44
N ARG A 206 13.16 -19.29 12.10
CA ARG A 206 14.39 -19.63 11.37
C ARG A 206 15.29 -18.45 11.11
N VAL A 207 14.69 -17.31 10.87
CA VAL A 207 15.42 -16.13 10.43
C VAL A 207 15.63 -15.26 11.67
N GLY A 208 16.84 -15.28 12.25
CA GLY A 208 17.30 -14.29 13.24
C GLY A 208 17.40 -12.85 12.68
N VAL A 209 16.62 -12.56 11.63
CA VAL A 209 16.41 -11.23 11.07
C VAL A 209 15.56 -10.46 12.06
N ARG A 210 15.86 -9.16 12.17
CA ARG A 210 15.01 -8.18 12.86
C ARG A 210 13.64 -8.13 12.16
N VAL A 211 12.79 -9.10 12.43
CA VAL A 211 11.35 -8.99 12.25
C VAL A 211 10.96 -7.94 13.28
N ARG A 212 10.81 -6.68 12.85
CA ARG A 212 10.25 -5.64 13.71
C ARG A 212 8.81 -6.04 14.01
N LEU A 213 8.65 -6.65 15.17
CA LEU A 213 7.38 -6.71 15.85
C LEU A 213 6.97 -5.26 16.09
N GLY A 214 5.85 -4.85 15.51
CA GLY A 214 5.33 -3.54 15.82
C GLY A 214 5.14 -3.43 17.34
N SER A 215 5.64 -2.32 17.90
CA SER A 215 6.00 -2.04 19.29
C SER A 215 7.37 -2.56 19.78
N GLY A 216 8.37 -1.69 19.76
CA GLY A 216 9.20 -1.26 20.90
C GLY A 216 9.86 -2.25 21.88
N LEU A 217 9.65 -3.57 21.81
CA LEU A 217 10.32 -4.53 22.66
C LEU A 217 11.59 -5.04 21.97
N ARG A 218 12.74 -4.55 22.43
CA ARG A 218 14.01 -5.25 22.24
C ARG A 218 13.95 -6.54 23.06
N LEU A 219 13.74 -7.68 22.41
CA LEU A 219 14.17 -8.95 22.98
C LEU A 219 15.69 -8.92 23.03
N GLY A 220 16.24 -8.71 24.22
CA GLY A 220 17.65 -8.89 24.48
C GLY A 220 18.05 -10.31 24.13
N LEU A 221 18.86 -10.46 23.09
CA LEU A 221 19.60 -11.70 22.86
C LEU A 221 20.63 -11.82 23.99
N LEU A 222 20.42 -12.77 24.89
CA LEU A 222 21.50 -13.29 25.72
C LEU A 222 22.55 -13.88 24.78
N PRO A 223 23.86 -13.57 24.96
CA PRO A 223 24.89 -14.23 24.19
C PRO A 223 24.95 -15.70 24.59
N LEU A 224 24.67 -16.59 23.65
CA LEU A 224 25.14 -17.97 23.74
C LEU A 224 26.66 -17.92 23.55
N SER A 225 27.40 -18.09 24.63
CA SER A 225 28.82 -18.41 24.61
C SER A 225 29.01 -19.79 23.99
N PRO A 226 29.87 -19.96 22.97
CA PRO A 226 30.43 -21.27 22.67
C PRO A 226 31.67 -21.48 23.56
N PHE A 227 31.81 -22.68 24.11
CA PHE A 227 32.93 -23.18 24.96
C PHE A 227 32.86 -22.76 26.44
N ASP A 228 32.27 -23.61 27.27
CA ASP A 228 32.98 -24.60 28.11
C ASP A 228 32.05 -25.81 28.39
#